data_AF-G9P9Y1-F1
#
_entry.id   AF-G9P9Y1-F1
#
_cell.length_a   1.000
_cell.length_b   1.000
_cell.length_c   1.000
_cell.angle_alpha   90.00
_cell.angle_beta   90.00
_cell.angle_gamma   90.00
#
_symmetry.space_group_name_H-M   'P 1'
#
loop_
_entity.id
_entity.type
_entity.pdbx_description
1 polymer ?
#
loop_
_entity_poly.entity_id
_entity_poly.type
_entity_poly.pdbx_seq_one_letter_code
_entity_poly.pdbx_strand_id
1 'polypeptide(L)'
;MKVLTKEEEAAHYNAVVKGGLIGGSLGLAIGASGVIYASRRYPSFRGLTLPFRTFLVTSTATFGAIVQADRQGIKHQKEQDPRRMYRDNSQRAQEMIRENETAYERFMNYGRDHRYSIVCASWLASLAVAFALVSRAPMSTPQKIVQARVYAQGLTLAVLIVSAAFEMNDAKSGKGRWETVMVLDPNDPEHKHLIEKRIHKEEYEGQDLWMDMVEAEEKRIAARKAAQAQEHAHK
;
A
#
# COMPACT_ATOMS: atom_id res chain seq x y z
N MET A 1 14.85 17.75 -12.41
CA MET A 1 13.80 18.23 -11.49
C MET A 1 12.92 19.20 -12.25
N LYS A 2 11.60 18.99 -12.28
CA LYS A 2 10.66 19.98 -12.84
C LYS A 2 10.53 21.10 -11.79
N VAL A 3 10.77 22.34 -12.19
CA VAL A 3 10.49 23.50 -11.32
C VAL A 3 8.97 23.66 -11.29
N LEU A 4 8.37 23.49 -10.11
CA LEU A 4 6.93 23.65 -9.94
C LEU A 4 6.55 25.11 -10.12
N THR A 5 5.42 25.35 -10.75
CA THR A 5 4.84 26.69 -10.78
C THR A 5 4.32 27.05 -9.37
N LYS A 6 4.30 28.34 -9.02
CA LYS A 6 3.81 28.78 -7.69
C LYS A 6 2.37 28.35 -7.42
N GLU A 7 1.56 28.19 -8.47
CA GLU A 7 0.18 27.72 -8.36
C GLU A 7 0.09 26.21 -8.06
N GLU A 8 0.92 25.39 -8.72
CA GLU A 8 1.01 23.94 -8.43
C GLU A 8 1.52 23.68 -7.01
N GLU A 9 2.48 24.49 -6.55
CA GLU A 9 3.01 24.41 -5.18
C GLU A 9 1.93 24.76 -4.14
N ALA A 10 1.15 25.82 -4.37
CA ALA A 10 0.05 26.20 -3.49
C ALA A 10 -1.08 25.14 -3.47
N ALA A 11 -1.37 24.52 -4.61
CA ALA A 11 -2.34 23.43 -4.70
C ALA A 11 -1.88 22.19 -3.93
N HIS A 12 -0.60 21.81 -4.06
CA HIS A 12 0.00 20.72 -3.28
C HIS A 12 -0.02 21.03 -1.79
N TYR A 13 0.40 22.23 -1.38
CA TYR A 13 0.39 22.68 0.00
C TYR A 13 -1.02 22.59 0.62
N ASN A 14 -2.05 23.08 -0.08
CA ASN A 14 -3.43 23.00 0.38
C ASN A 14 -3.92 21.55 0.54
N ALA A 15 -3.54 20.66 -0.38
CA ALA A 15 -3.89 19.24 -0.30
C ALA A 15 -3.24 18.55 0.92
N VAL A 16 -1.96 18.83 1.16
CA VAL A 16 -1.19 18.32 2.32
C VAL A 16 -1.76 18.84 3.63
N VAL A 17 -2.02 20.16 3.73
CA VAL A 17 -2.58 20.79 4.95
C VAL A 17 -3.98 20.23 5.24
N LYS A 18 -4.84 20.11 4.23
CA LYS A 18 -6.16 19.50 4.41
C LYS A 18 -6.06 18.06 4.90
N GLY A 19 -5.13 17.27 4.32
CA GLY A 19 -4.82 15.92 4.77
C GLY A 19 -4.38 15.87 6.23
N GLY A 20 -3.42 16.72 6.60
CA GLY A 20 -2.89 16.81 7.96
C GLY A 20 -3.93 17.25 8.99
N LEU A 21 -4.82 18.20 8.66
CA LEU A 21 -5.90 18.62 9.56
C LEU A 21 -6.93 17.50 9.79
N ILE A 22 -7.29 16.76 8.74
CA ILE A 22 -8.21 15.62 8.85
C ILE A 22 -7.56 14.50 9.67
N GLY A 23 -6.31 14.12 9.36
CA GLY A 23 -5.59 13.08 10.08
C GLY A 23 -5.30 13.46 11.53
N GLY A 24 -4.94 14.72 11.77
CA GLY A 24 -4.64 15.26 13.10
C GLY A 24 -5.87 15.35 13.99
N SER A 25 -7.00 15.80 13.46
CA SER A 25 -8.26 15.84 14.21
C SER A 25 -8.77 14.43 14.55
N LEU A 26 -8.68 13.49 13.61
CA LEU A 26 -9.00 12.08 13.87
C LEU A 26 -8.06 11.46 14.90
N GLY A 27 -6.75 11.69 14.76
CA GLY A 27 -5.73 11.23 15.70
C GLY A 27 -5.94 11.79 17.11
N LEU A 28 -6.31 13.07 17.23
CA LEU A 28 -6.66 13.72 18.49
C LEU A 28 -7.91 13.10 19.11
N ALA A 29 -8.96 12.86 18.33
CA ALA A 29 -10.18 12.22 18.81
C ALA A 29 -9.91 10.81 19.36
N ILE A 30 -9.11 10.01 18.64
CA ILE A 30 -8.69 8.66 19.06
C ILE A 30 -7.80 8.74 20.32
N GLY A 31 -6.82 9.64 20.34
CA GLY A 31 -5.93 9.82 21.48
C GLY A 31 -6.67 10.24 22.76
N ALA A 32 -7.55 11.25 22.63
CA ALA A 32 -8.33 11.75 23.74
C ALA A 32 -9.32 10.69 24.27
N SER A 33 -10.05 10.02 23.38
CA SER A 33 -10.98 8.96 23.78
C SER A 33 -10.24 7.78 24.43
N GLY A 34 -9.08 7.39 23.90
CA GLY A 34 -8.21 6.37 24.49
C GLY A 34 -7.73 6.73 25.90
N VAL A 35 -7.23 7.95 26.11
CA VAL A 35 -6.79 8.43 27.43
C VAL A 35 -7.96 8.50 28.42
N ILE A 36 -9.12 9.02 27.99
CA ILE A 36 -10.32 9.10 28.83
C ILE A 36 -10.78 7.69 29.23
N TYR A 37 -10.90 6.77 28.28
CA TYR A 37 -11.31 5.39 28.53
C TYR A 37 -10.34 4.68 29.47
N ALA A 38 -9.03 4.77 29.21
CA ALA A 38 -7.99 4.18 30.05
C ALA A 38 -8.01 4.75 31.47
N SER A 39 -8.22 6.05 31.64
CA SER A 39 -8.34 6.70 32.95
C SER A 39 -9.57 6.23 33.73
N ARG A 40 -10.69 5.93 33.06
CA ARG A 40 -11.88 5.38 33.72
C ARG A 40 -11.70 3.92 34.12
N ARG A 41 -11.10 3.11 33.25
CA ARG A 41 -11.02 1.66 33.45
C ARG A 41 -9.87 1.21 34.36
N TYR A 42 -8.73 1.92 34.36
CA TYR A 42 -7.52 1.49 35.05
C TYR A 42 -7.08 2.49 36.13
N PRO A 43 -7.09 2.09 37.43
CA PRO A 43 -6.64 2.93 38.53
C PRO A 43 -5.18 3.40 38.39
N SER A 44 -4.29 2.55 37.89
CA SER A 44 -2.89 2.92 37.64
C SER A 44 -2.74 4.04 36.61
N PHE A 45 -3.64 4.10 35.63
CA PHE A 45 -3.64 5.15 34.61
C PHE A 45 -4.15 6.49 35.17
N ARG A 46 -4.97 6.46 36.24
CA ARG A 46 -5.38 7.66 37.01
C ARG A 46 -4.25 8.32 37.79
N GLY A 47 -3.19 7.58 38.10
CA GLY A 47 -1.98 8.11 38.74
C GLY A 47 -1.01 8.81 37.78
N LEU A 48 -1.21 8.70 36.46
CA LEU A 48 -0.34 9.37 35.48
C LEU A 48 -0.46 10.89 35.56
N THR A 49 0.68 11.58 35.46
CA THR A 49 0.74 13.04 35.50
C THR A 49 0.01 13.65 34.32
N LEU A 50 -0.54 14.86 34.51
CA LEU A 50 -1.23 15.59 33.44
C LEU A 50 -0.35 15.75 32.18
N PRO A 51 0.95 16.11 32.29
CA PRO A 51 1.84 16.22 31.12
C PRO A 51 2.00 14.92 30.34
N PHE A 52 2.03 13.77 31.03
CA PHE A 52 2.18 12.49 30.34
C PHE A 52 0.91 12.11 29.57
N ARG A 53 -0.27 12.43 30.12
CA ARG A 53 -1.53 12.22 29.40
C ARG A 53 -1.65 13.11 28.18
N THR A 54 -1.32 14.39 28.31
CA THR A 54 -1.33 15.32 27.17
C THR A 54 -0.34 14.87 26.11
N PHE A 55 0.85 14.40 26.51
CA PHE A 55 1.84 13.85 25.58
C PHE A 55 1.29 12.69 24.75
N LEU A 56 0.54 11.76 25.35
CA LEU A 56 -0.08 10.64 24.61
C LEU A 56 -1.11 11.13 23.58
N VAL A 57 -1.95 12.11 23.95
CA VAL A 57 -2.95 12.69 23.04
C VAL A 57 -2.29 13.48 21.92
N THR A 58 -1.30 14.33 22.21
CA THR A 58 -0.62 15.12 21.19
C THR A 58 0.21 14.24 20.26
N SER A 59 0.85 13.18 20.78
CA SER A 59 1.64 12.26 19.94
C SER A 59 0.77 11.52 18.93
N THR A 60 -0.41 11.05 19.34
CA THR A 60 -1.36 10.38 18.44
C THR A 60 -1.95 11.35 17.40
N ALA A 61 -2.24 12.60 17.80
CA ALA A 61 -2.65 13.65 16.88
C ALA A 61 -1.57 13.96 15.83
N THR A 62 -0.32 14.20 16.26
CA THR A 62 0.80 14.50 15.37
C THR A 62 1.08 13.35 14.40
N PHE A 63 1.07 12.10 14.89
CA PHE A 63 1.24 10.92 14.05
C PHE A 63 0.15 10.83 12.97
N GLY A 64 -1.12 11.00 13.35
CA GLY A 64 -2.24 11.01 12.41
C GLY A 64 -2.15 12.12 11.37
N ALA A 65 -1.71 13.31 11.79
CA ALA A 65 -1.51 14.46 10.89
C ALA A 65 -0.43 14.16 9.85
N ILE A 66 0.74 13.67 10.26
CA ILE A 66 1.87 13.38 9.37
C ILE A 66 1.49 12.32 8.34
N VAL A 67 0.97 11.18 8.79
CA VAL A 67 0.64 10.05 7.89
C VAL A 67 -0.40 10.44 6.84
N GLN A 68 -1.42 11.21 7.25
CA GLN A 68 -2.48 11.61 6.32
C GLN A 68 -2.05 12.76 5.40
N ALA A 69 -1.18 13.65 5.87
CA ALA A 69 -0.56 14.69 5.05
C ALA A 69 0.30 14.06 3.94
N ASP A 70 1.16 13.10 4.28
CA ASP A 70 2.01 12.38 3.32
C ASP A 70 1.16 11.61 2.30
N ARG A 71 0.13 10.90 2.77
CA ARG A 71 -0.79 10.19 1.88
C ARG A 71 -1.46 11.10 0.87
N GLN A 72 -1.94 12.26 1.30
CA GLN A 72 -2.58 13.21 0.39
C GLN A 72 -1.57 13.89 -0.53
N GLY A 73 -0.35 14.15 -0.06
CA GLY A 73 0.74 14.66 -0.89
C GLY A 73 1.10 13.71 -2.03
N ILE A 74 1.30 12.42 -1.72
CA ILE A 74 1.57 11.38 -2.73
C ILE A 74 0.39 11.23 -3.68
N LYS A 75 -0.85 11.21 -3.15
CA LYS A 75 -2.06 11.11 -3.96
C LYS A 75 -2.18 12.28 -4.94
N HIS A 76 -1.94 13.50 -4.48
CA HIS A 76 -2.00 14.70 -5.33
C HIS A 76 -0.94 14.68 -6.44
N GLN A 77 0.29 14.28 -6.11
CA GLN A 77 1.34 14.11 -7.12
C GLN A 77 0.96 13.05 -8.16
N LYS A 78 0.43 11.91 -7.70
CA LYS A 78 -0.05 10.84 -8.57
C LYS A 78 -1.18 11.32 -9.47
N GLU A 79 -2.13 12.09 -8.94
CA GLU A 79 -3.26 12.63 -9.70
C GLU A 79 -2.83 13.64 -10.79
N GLN A 80 -1.77 14.40 -10.55
CA GLN A 80 -1.21 15.37 -11.49
C GLN A 80 -0.18 14.80 -12.47
N ASP A 81 0.25 13.55 -12.30
CA ASP A 81 1.17 12.92 -13.23
C ASP A 81 0.49 12.76 -14.60
N PRO A 82 1.00 13.40 -15.68
CA PRO A 82 0.45 13.24 -17.03
C PRO A 82 0.46 11.78 -17.51
N ARG A 83 1.33 10.94 -16.93
CA ARG A 83 1.42 9.50 -17.22
C ARG A 83 0.29 8.69 -16.58
N ARG A 84 -0.49 9.26 -15.65
CA ARG A 84 -1.65 8.58 -15.04
C ARG A 84 -2.74 8.23 -16.06
N MET A 85 -2.91 9.06 -17.10
CA MET A 85 -3.87 8.81 -18.20
C MET A 85 -3.35 7.79 -19.22
N TYR A 86 -2.07 7.41 -19.14
CA TYR A 86 -1.52 6.36 -19.99
C TYR A 86 -1.98 5.00 -19.43
N ARG A 87 -3.17 4.57 -19.86
CA ARG A 87 -3.67 3.21 -19.66
C ARG A 87 -2.87 2.29 -20.57
N ASP A 88 -1.78 1.75 -20.03
CA ASP A 88 -0.97 0.71 -20.65
C ASP A 88 -1.88 -0.48 -21.04
N ASN A 89 -1.53 -1.17 -22.13
CA ASN A 89 -2.09 -2.48 -22.48
C ASN A 89 -1.97 -3.47 -21.31
N SER A 90 -0.96 -3.34 -20.44
CA SER A 90 -0.83 -4.11 -19.20
C SER A 90 -1.97 -3.83 -18.19
N GLN A 91 -2.37 -2.57 -18.00
CA GLN A 91 -3.48 -2.20 -17.13
C GLN A 91 -4.82 -2.69 -17.68
N ARG A 92 -5.02 -2.59 -19.00
CA ARG A 92 -6.21 -3.17 -19.66
C ARG A 92 -6.24 -4.68 -19.55
N ALA A 93 -5.09 -5.35 -19.71
CA ALA A 93 -4.98 -6.79 -19.51
C ALA A 93 -5.31 -7.16 -18.05
N GLN A 94 -4.78 -6.43 -17.06
CA GLN A 94 -5.09 -6.63 -15.66
C GLN A 94 -6.57 -6.38 -15.33
N GLU A 95 -7.20 -5.36 -15.92
CA GLU A 95 -8.64 -5.11 -15.79
C GLU A 95 -9.46 -6.29 -16.35
N MET A 96 -9.13 -6.78 -17.56
CA MET A 96 -9.80 -7.94 -18.16
C MET A 96 -9.58 -9.23 -17.37
N ILE A 97 -8.42 -9.41 -16.74
CA ILE A 97 -8.16 -10.54 -15.82
C ILE A 97 -9.03 -10.38 -14.58
N ARG A 98 -9.11 -9.19 -14.00
CA ARG A 98 -9.90 -8.90 -12.79
C ARG A 98 -11.40 -9.03 -13.01
N GLU A 99 -11.86 -8.88 -14.26
CA GLU A 99 -13.23 -9.14 -14.70
C GLU A 99 -13.53 -10.64 -14.82
N ASN A 100 -12.52 -11.47 -15.12
CA ASN A 100 -12.64 -12.93 -15.24
C ASN A 100 -12.24 -13.69 -13.95
N GLU A 101 -11.74 -13.00 -12.91
CA GLU A 101 -11.40 -13.62 -11.62
C GLU A 101 -12.63 -14.16 -10.90
N THR A 102 -12.52 -15.39 -10.38
CA THR A 102 -13.52 -15.93 -9.47
C THR A 102 -13.53 -15.15 -8.14
N ALA A 103 -14.66 -15.16 -7.42
CA ALA A 103 -14.78 -14.46 -6.13
C ALA A 103 -13.71 -14.89 -5.10
N TYR A 104 -13.28 -16.16 -5.16
CA TYR A 104 -12.20 -16.68 -4.34
C TYR A 104 -10.83 -16.14 -4.73
N GLU A 105 -10.49 -16.12 -6.03
CA GLU A 105 -9.24 -15.53 -6.52
C GLU A 105 -9.16 -14.05 -6.19
N ARG A 106 -10.28 -13.33 -6.34
CA ARG A 106 -10.36 -11.91 -6.01
C ARG A 106 -10.12 -11.64 -4.53
N PHE A 107 -10.66 -12.49 -3.65
CA PHE A 107 -10.41 -12.43 -2.21
C PHE A 107 -8.94 -12.73 -1.88
N MET A 108 -8.36 -13.76 -2.50
CA MET A 108 -6.95 -14.13 -2.31
C MET A 108 -5.99 -13.05 -2.84
N ASN A 109 -6.31 -12.43 -3.97
CA ASN A 109 -5.58 -11.31 -4.53
C ASN A 109 -5.71 -10.07 -3.63
N TYR A 110 -6.91 -9.76 -3.14
CA TYR A 110 -7.10 -8.69 -2.16
C TYR A 110 -6.27 -8.91 -0.88
N GLY A 111 -6.27 -10.13 -0.35
CA GLY A 111 -5.47 -10.52 0.80
C GLY A 111 -3.97 -10.38 0.54
N ARG A 112 -3.52 -10.69 -0.68
CA ARG A 112 -2.12 -10.53 -1.10
C ARG A 112 -1.72 -9.06 -1.26
N ASP A 113 -2.59 -8.25 -1.84
CA ASP A 113 -2.40 -6.80 -2.03
C ASP A 113 -2.31 -6.08 -0.68
N HIS A 114 -3.10 -6.52 0.30
CA HIS A 114 -3.15 -5.94 1.65
C HIS A 114 -2.38 -6.77 2.69
N ARG A 115 -1.45 -7.64 2.26
CA ARG A 115 -0.72 -8.58 3.12
C ARG A 115 -0.16 -7.90 4.38
N TYR A 116 0.45 -6.73 4.20
CA TYR A 116 1.09 -5.97 5.29
C TYR A 116 0.06 -5.42 6.28
N SER A 117 -1.05 -4.90 5.78
CA SER A 117 -2.13 -4.38 6.62
C SER A 117 -2.81 -5.50 7.41
N ILE A 118 -3.02 -6.66 6.78
CA ILE A 118 -3.64 -7.83 7.42
C ILE A 118 -2.72 -8.44 8.47
N VAL A 119 -1.40 -8.54 8.20
CA VAL A 119 -0.43 -9.00 9.20
C VAL A 119 -0.39 -8.02 10.38
N CYS A 120 -0.33 -6.72 10.12
CA CYS A 120 -0.33 -5.70 11.19
C CYS A 120 -1.64 -5.75 12.01
N ALA A 121 -2.79 -5.85 11.34
CA ALA A 121 -4.09 -5.94 11.99
C ALA A 121 -4.24 -7.22 12.82
N SER A 122 -3.82 -8.38 12.28
CA SER A 122 -3.88 -9.66 13.00
C SER A 122 -2.94 -9.66 14.21
N TRP A 123 -1.76 -9.06 14.09
CA TRP A 123 -0.85 -8.83 15.20
C TRP A 123 -1.48 -7.94 16.29
N LEU A 124 -2.02 -6.77 15.93
CA LEU A 124 -2.73 -5.90 16.87
C LEU A 124 -3.92 -6.60 17.53
N ALA A 125 -4.67 -7.40 16.77
CA ALA A 125 -5.79 -8.18 17.28
C ALA A 125 -5.30 -9.23 18.30
N SER A 126 -4.24 -9.96 17.99
CA SER A 126 -3.65 -10.94 18.92
C SER A 126 -3.15 -10.30 20.21
N LEU A 127 -2.55 -9.11 20.13
CA LEU A 127 -2.13 -8.34 21.30
C LEU A 127 -3.32 -7.89 22.13
N ALA A 128 -4.38 -7.41 21.49
CA ALA A 128 -5.60 -6.99 22.18
C ALA A 128 -6.25 -8.18 22.91
N VAL A 129 -6.33 -9.34 22.27
CA VAL A 129 -6.84 -10.58 22.87
C VAL A 129 -5.96 -11.04 24.03
N ALA A 130 -4.64 -11.08 23.84
CA ALA A 130 -3.69 -11.45 24.89
C ALA A 130 -3.78 -10.49 26.09
N PHE A 131 -3.87 -9.18 25.84
CA PHE A 131 -4.05 -8.19 26.89
C PHE A 131 -5.38 -8.38 27.62
N ALA A 132 -6.47 -8.66 26.91
CA ALA A 132 -7.77 -8.94 27.53
C ALA A 132 -7.71 -10.17 28.45
N LEU A 133 -7.04 -11.25 28.03
CA LEU A 133 -6.84 -12.45 28.83
C LEU A 133 -5.94 -12.18 30.06
N VAL A 134 -4.78 -11.56 29.86
CA VAL A 134 -3.81 -11.24 30.94
C VAL A 134 -4.39 -10.24 31.95
N SER A 135 -5.21 -9.30 31.50
CA SER A 135 -5.88 -8.35 32.40
C SER A 135 -6.81 -9.03 33.40
N ARG A 136 -7.39 -10.19 33.02
CA ARG A 136 -8.26 -11.02 33.86
C ARG A 136 -7.50 -12.06 34.70
N ALA A 137 -6.22 -12.29 34.43
CA ALA A 137 -5.43 -13.27 35.16
C ALA A 137 -5.16 -12.83 36.63
N PRO A 138 -5.24 -13.75 37.61
CA PRO A 138 -4.98 -13.49 39.02
C PRO A 138 -3.47 -13.39 39.28
N MET A 139 -2.89 -12.22 39.03
CA MET A 139 -1.47 -11.94 39.29
C MET A 139 -1.30 -10.56 39.93
N SER A 140 -0.31 -10.41 40.81
CA SER A 140 -0.09 -9.14 41.53
C SER A 140 0.36 -8.02 40.57
N THR A 141 -0.03 -6.78 40.87
CA THR A 141 0.28 -5.60 40.04
C THR A 141 1.79 -5.42 39.77
N PRO A 142 2.70 -5.61 40.75
CA PRO A 142 4.14 -5.51 40.50
C PRO A 142 4.66 -6.55 39.50
N GLN A 143 4.19 -7.80 39.60
CA GLN A 143 4.57 -8.87 38.67
C GLN A 143 4.10 -8.56 37.24
N LYS A 144 2.89 -7.98 37.08
CA LYS A 144 2.37 -7.56 35.76
C LYS A 144 3.25 -6.49 35.10
N ILE A 145 3.79 -5.55 35.89
CA ILE A 145 4.67 -4.48 35.38
C ILE A 145 6.01 -5.05 34.88
N VAL A 146 6.61 -5.97 35.63
CA VAL A 146 7.88 -6.60 35.25
C VAL A 146 7.69 -7.42 33.97
N GLN A 147 6.63 -8.25 33.91
CA GLN A 147 6.32 -9.02 32.71
C GLN A 147 6.03 -8.13 31.51
N ALA A 148 5.28 -7.03 31.70
CA ALA A 148 5.00 -6.09 30.62
C ALA A 148 6.27 -5.51 29.99
N ARG A 149 7.31 -5.24 30.77
CA ARG A 149 8.59 -4.75 30.24
C ARG A 149 9.32 -5.81 29.42
N VAL A 150 9.39 -7.05 29.91
CA VAL A 150 10.02 -8.17 29.19
C VAL A 150 9.26 -8.47 27.89
N TYR A 151 7.92 -8.46 27.94
CA TYR A 151 7.09 -8.62 26.76
C TYR A 151 7.28 -7.47 25.77
N ALA A 152 7.35 -6.21 26.23
CA ALA A 152 7.60 -5.07 25.34
C ALA A 152 8.95 -5.19 24.62
N GLN A 153 10.01 -5.59 25.33
CA GLN A 153 11.32 -5.81 24.73
C GLN A 153 11.31 -6.97 23.73
N GLY A 154 10.72 -8.10 24.10
CA GLY A 154 10.55 -9.24 23.20
C GLY A 154 9.73 -8.89 21.96
N LEU A 155 8.70 -8.07 22.13
CA LEU A 155 7.85 -7.58 21.04
C LEU A 155 8.64 -6.69 20.06
N THR A 156 9.45 -5.76 20.56
CA THR A 156 10.27 -4.91 19.67
C THR A 156 11.25 -5.75 18.86
N LEU A 157 11.88 -6.74 19.49
CA LEU A 157 12.79 -7.66 18.80
C LEU A 157 12.04 -8.49 17.75
N ALA A 158 10.87 -9.02 18.10
CA ALA A 158 10.03 -9.77 17.17
C ALA A 158 9.60 -8.90 15.97
N VAL A 159 9.22 -7.65 16.20
CA VAL A 159 8.87 -6.71 15.12
C VAL A 159 10.07 -6.47 14.20
N LEU A 160 11.27 -6.28 14.73
CA LEU A 160 12.48 -6.12 13.91
C LEU A 160 12.78 -7.38 13.08
N ILE A 161 12.68 -8.57 13.70
CA ILE A 161 12.89 -9.85 13.00
C ILE A 161 11.83 -10.05 11.91
N VAL A 162 10.57 -9.75 12.21
CA VAL A 162 9.46 -9.87 11.25
C VAL A 162 9.63 -8.89 10.10
N SER A 163 9.99 -7.63 10.36
CA SER A 163 10.29 -6.65 9.32
C SER A 163 11.46 -7.09 8.44
N ALA A 164 12.55 -7.57 9.03
CA ALA A 164 13.71 -8.07 8.29
C ALA A 164 13.38 -9.34 7.49
N ALA A 165 12.63 -10.28 8.08
CA ALA A 165 12.18 -11.48 7.40
C ALA A 165 11.23 -11.14 6.24
N PHE A 166 10.39 -10.12 6.39
CA PHE A 166 9.54 -9.63 5.31
C PHE A 166 10.33 -8.93 4.21
N GLU A 167 11.29 -8.07 4.55
CA GLU A 167 12.16 -7.42 3.56
C GLU A 167 12.97 -8.47 2.78
N MET A 168 13.51 -9.47 3.48
CA MET A 168 14.24 -10.58 2.89
C MET A 168 13.33 -11.52 2.08
N ASN A 169 12.09 -11.75 2.51
CA ASN A 169 11.12 -12.53 1.73
C ASN A 169 10.60 -11.74 0.53
N ASP A 170 10.48 -10.42 0.59
CA ASP A 170 10.14 -9.59 -0.56
C ASP A 170 11.29 -9.60 -1.58
N ALA A 171 12.53 -9.47 -1.10
CA ALA A 171 13.73 -9.61 -1.92
C ALA A 171 13.88 -11.02 -2.52
N LYS A 172 13.51 -12.09 -1.77
CA LYS A 172 13.65 -13.49 -2.20
C LYS A 172 12.44 -14.02 -2.97
N SER A 173 11.25 -13.48 -2.74
CA SER A 173 10.02 -13.88 -3.44
C SER A 173 10.15 -13.67 -4.94
N GLY A 174 11.16 -12.92 -5.41
CA GLY A 174 11.66 -13.07 -6.77
C GLY A 174 10.53 -13.04 -7.79
N LYS A 175 9.51 -12.20 -7.54
CA LYS A 175 8.65 -11.68 -8.58
C LYS A 175 9.57 -10.77 -9.37
N GLY A 176 10.45 -11.39 -10.14
CA GLY A 176 11.40 -10.67 -10.96
C GLY A 176 10.63 -9.89 -12.00
N ARG A 177 11.43 -9.36 -12.91
CA ARG A 177 11.07 -8.58 -14.08
C ARG A 177 9.90 -9.13 -14.94
N TRP A 178 9.38 -10.35 -14.69
CA TRP A 178 8.30 -11.00 -15.44
C TRP A 178 7.35 -11.82 -14.54
N GLU A 179 6.05 -11.65 -14.68
CA GLU A 179 4.96 -12.44 -14.08
C GLU A 179 4.24 -13.22 -15.19
N THR A 180 4.08 -14.54 -15.05
CA THR A 180 3.33 -15.35 -16.03
C THR A 180 1.84 -15.20 -15.73
N VAL A 181 1.10 -14.67 -16.69
CA VAL A 181 -0.32 -14.36 -16.55
C VAL A 181 -1.09 -15.02 -17.68
N MET A 182 -2.24 -15.62 -17.35
CA MET A 182 -3.15 -16.19 -18.34
C MET A 182 -3.87 -15.04 -19.06
N VAL A 183 -3.59 -14.85 -20.35
CA VAL A 183 -4.16 -13.80 -21.20
C VAL A 183 -5.05 -14.46 -22.25
N LEU A 184 -6.24 -13.90 -22.46
CA LEU A 184 -7.16 -14.31 -23.51
C LEU A 184 -6.54 -14.11 -24.90
N ASP A 185 -6.59 -15.13 -25.77
CA ASP A 185 -5.96 -15.10 -27.09
C ASP A 185 -6.51 -13.93 -27.95
N PRO A 186 -5.68 -12.94 -28.34
CA PRO A 186 -6.10 -11.82 -29.17
C PRO A 186 -6.53 -12.19 -30.60
N ASN A 187 -6.22 -13.40 -31.07
CA ASN A 187 -6.52 -13.86 -32.42
C ASN A 187 -7.76 -14.78 -32.51
N ASP A 188 -8.44 -15.04 -31.39
CA ASP A 188 -9.62 -15.91 -31.33
C ASP A 188 -10.91 -15.09 -31.19
N PRO A 189 -11.80 -15.04 -32.21
CA PRO A 189 -13.04 -14.27 -32.15
C PRO A 189 -14.00 -14.76 -31.07
N GLU A 190 -13.87 -16.01 -30.61
CA GLU A 190 -14.76 -16.59 -29.60
C GLU A 190 -14.30 -16.38 -28.15
N HIS A 191 -13.11 -15.80 -27.91
CA HIS A 191 -12.62 -15.49 -26.56
C HIS A 191 -12.61 -16.70 -25.61
N LYS A 192 -12.23 -17.91 -26.08
CA LYS A 192 -12.28 -19.14 -25.27
C LYS A 192 -10.91 -19.65 -24.82
N HIS A 193 -9.83 -19.27 -25.49
CA HIS A 193 -8.50 -19.78 -25.19
C HIS A 193 -7.68 -18.80 -24.36
N LEU A 194 -7.17 -19.29 -23.22
CA LEU A 194 -6.22 -18.58 -22.36
C LEU A 194 -4.80 -19.01 -22.73
N ILE A 195 -3.96 -18.06 -23.11
CA ILE A 195 -2.53 -18.24 -23.42
C ILE A 195 -1.71 -17.75 -22.22
N GLU A 196 -0.74 -18.55 -21.80
CA GLU A 196 0.27 -18.12 -20.82
C GLU A 196 1.16 -17.04 -21.44
N LYS A 197 1.00 -15.78 -21.02
CA LYS A 197 1.86 -14.68 -21.43
C LYS A 197 2.73 -14.25 -20.25
N ARG A 198 4.04 -14.23 -20.46
CA ARG A 198 4.98 -13.61 -19.51
C ARG A 198 4.89 -12.10 -19.69
N ILE A 199 4.26 -11.41 -18.75
CA ILE A 199 4.10 -9.96 -18.74
C ILE A 199 5.13 -9.37 -17.79
N HIS A 200 5.80 -8.31 -18.22
CA HIS A 200 6.73 -7.59 -17.36
C HIS A 200 5.96 -6.94 -16.20
N LYS A 201 6.43 -7.08 -14.98
CA LYS A 201 5.81 -6.40 -13.84
C LYS A 201 6.52 -5.07 -13.63
N GLU A 202 5.79 -3.97 -13.83
CA GLU A 202 6.31 -2.64 -13.53
C GLU A 202 6.70 -2.53 -12.05
N GLU A 203 7.96 -2.20 -11.81
CA GLU A 203 8.57 -1.91 -10.51
C GLU A 203 8.18 -0.51 -10.02
N TYR A 204 7.91 0.40 -10.97
CA TYR A 204 7.32 1.72 -10.75
C TYR A 204 6.42 2.08 -11.94
N GLU A 205 5.39 2.89 -11.69
CA GLU A 205 4.44 3.30 -12.74
C GLU A 205 5.17 3.97 -13.91
N GLY A 206 5.07 3.35 -15.09
CA GLY A 206 5.67 3.85 -16.32
C GLY A 206 7.11 3.41 -16.59
N GLN A 207 7.57 2.34 -15.94
CA GLN A 207 8.85 1.68 -16.29
C GLN A 207 8.83 1.13 -17.71
N ASP A 208 7.68 0.64 -18.19
CA ASP A 208 7.57 -0.05 -19.48
C ASP A 208 7.12 0.88 -20.61
N LEU A 209 6.86 2.16 -20.31
CA LEU A 209 6.46 3.20 -21.28
C LEU A 209 7.38 3.29 -22.50
N TRP A 210 8.69 3.14 -22.30
CA TRP A 210 9.64 3.18 -23.42
C TRP A 210 9.59 1.90 -24.25
N MET A 211 9.31 0.73 -23.64
CA MET A 211 9.14 -0.52 -24.38
C MET A 211 7.89 -0.44 -25.26
N ASP A 212 6.80 0.10 -24.74
CA ASP A 212 5.57 0.32 -25.51
C ASP A 212 5.77 1.31 -26.67
N MET A 213 6.50 2.41 -26.44
CA MET A 213 6.83 3.37 -27.48
C MET A 213 7.69 2.74 -28.59
N VAL A 214 8.64 1.88 -28.22
CA VAL A 214 9.48 1.14 -29.17
C VAL A 214 8.64 0.12 -29.95
N GLU A 215 7.80 -0.68 -29.29
CA GLU A 215 6.93 -1.67 -29.93
C GLU A 215 5.96 -1.00 -30.92
N ALA A 216 5.38 0.15 -30.55
CA ALA A 216 4.51 0.93 -31.43
C ALA A 216 5.25 1.45 -32.67
N GLU A 217 6.51 1.88 -32.51
CA GLU A 217 7.31 2.37 -33.63
C GLU A 217 7.80 1.23 -34.53
N GLU A 218 8.18 0.08 -33.97
CA GLU A 218 8.49 -1.13 -34.73
C GLU A 218 7.30 -1.60 -35.57
N LYS A 219 6.08 -1.59 -35.01
CA LYS A 219 4.84 -1.88 -35.76
C LYS A 219 4.61 -0.91 -36.91
N ARG A 220 4.87 0.39 -36.72
CA ARG A 220 4.76 1.39 -37.79
C ARG A 220 5.78 1.15 -38.91
N ILE A 221 7.03 0.84 -38.56
CA ILE A 221 8.08 0.52 -39.53
C ILE A 221 7.73 -0.77 -40.29
N ALA A 222 7.25 -1.80 -39.60
CA ALA A 222 6.82 -3.05 -40.22
C ALA A 222 5.66 -2.83 -41.20
N ALA A 223 4.65 -2.03 -40.83
CA ALA A 223 3.53 -1.68 -41.70
C ALA A 223 4.00 -0.91 -42.96
N ARG A 224 4.93 0.04 -42.80
CA ARG A 224 5.54 0.75 -43.94
C ARG A 224 6.31 -0.18 -44.86
N LYS A 225 7.11 -1.11 -44.30
CA LYS A 225 7.84 -2.11 -45.09
C LYS A 225 6.89 -3.07 -45.82
N ALA A 226 5.81 -3.50 -45.19
CA ALA A 226 4.80 -4.36 -45.80
C ALA A 226 4.09 -3.65 -46.97
N ALA A 227 3.73 -2.37 -46.80
CA ALA A 227 3.15 -1.56 -47.88
C ALA A 227 4.11 -1.38 -49.06
N GLN A 228 5.40 -1.09 -48.80
CA GLN A 228 6.43 -1.00 -49.83
C GLN A 228 6.65 -2.34 -50.56
N ALA A 229 6.65 -3.46 -49.83
CA ALA A 229 6.77 -4.79 -50.42
C ALA A 229 5.57 -5.15 -51.33
N GLN A 230 4.36 -4.72 -50.96
CA GLN A 230 3.16 -4.88 -51.80
C GLN A 230 3.23 -4.02 -53.06
N GLU A 231 3.72 -2.77 -52.98
CA GLU A 231 3.94 -1.93 -54.16
C GLU A 231 5.01 -2.49 -55.11
N HIS A 232 6.07 -3.10 -54.58
CA HIS A 232 7.11 -3.75 -55.37
C HIS A 232 6.66 -5.08 -55.99
N ALA A 233 5.70 -5.79 -55.39
CA ALA A 233 5.13 -7.02 -55.96
C ALA A 233 4.08 -6.76 -57.06
N HIS A 234 3.57 -5.52 -57.17
CA HIS A 234 2.61 -5.11 -58.19
C HIS A 234 3.22 -4.39 -59.41
N LYS A 235 4.55 -4.23 -59.44
CA LYS A 235 5.33 -3.78 -60.60
C LYS A 235 6.03 -4.95 -61.27
#